data_AF-A0A0X8HQX9-F1
#
_entry.id   AF-A0A0X8HQX9-F1
#
_cell.length_a   1.000
_cell.length_b   1.000
_cell.length_c   1.000
_cell.angle_alpha   90.00
_cell.angle_beta   90.00
_cell.angle_gamma   90.00
#
_symmetry.space_group_name_H-M   'P 1'
#
loop_
_entity.id
_entity.type
_entity.pdbx_description
1 polymer ?
#
loop_
_entity_poly.entity_id
_entity_poly.type
_entity_poly.pdbx_seq_one_letter_code
_entity_poly.pdbx_strand_id
1 'polypeptide(L)'
;MSHQTPRVDPSRIGTSNYSVFRLIGKVTAQPSQDEITIQSPTSNGGMITLSSVRVSQLTKFKIDVWYEFLCRANDTGDAGFLVLDVLELPLTDGEQLSIDGVVALQNLTEKFPEMY
;
A
#
# COMPACT_ATOMS: atom_id res chain seq x y z
N MET A 1 -18.39 2.77 -13.53
CA MET A 1 -17.27 1.89 -13.94
C MET A 1 -17.01 0.99 -12.75
N SER A 2 -17.00 -0.33 -12.88
CA SER A 2 -16.78 -1.20 -11.70
C SER A 2 -15.42 -0.87 -11.09
N HIS A 3 -15.46 -0.25 -9.91
CA HIS A 3 -14.36 0.43 -9.23
C HIS A 3 -13.44 -0.59 -8.55
N GLN A 4 -12.82 -1.49 -9.32
CA GLN A 4 -11.86 -2.44 -8.76
C GLN A 4 -10.64 -1.69 -8.24
N THR A 5 -10.28 -1.95 -6.98
CA THR A 5 -9.09 -1.39 -6.32
C THR A 5 -8.22 -2.55 -5.85
N PRO A 6 -7.47 -3.20 -6.75
CA PRO A 6 -6.73 -4.41 -6.43
C PRO A 6 -5.60 -4.12 -5.44
N ARG A 7 -5.20 -5.15 -4.66
CA ARG A 7 -4.01 -5.07 -3.82
C ARG A 7 -2.79 -5.36 -4.70
N VAL A 8 -1.94 -4.35 -4.92
CA VAL A 8 -0.81 -4.47 -5.84
C VAL A 8 0.51 -4.68 -5.09
N ASP A 9 1.45 -5.36 -5.76
CA ASP A 9 2.84 -5.40 -5.32
C ASP A 9 3.46 -3.99 -5.48
N PRO A 10 4.07 -3.42 -4.42
CA PRO A 10 4.66 -2.09 -4.46
C PRO A 10 5.79 -1.92 -5.50
N SER A 11 6.51 -3.00 -5.84
CA SER A 11 7.55 -2.99 -6.88
C SER A 11 6.98 -2.80 -8.29
N ARG A 12 5.66 -2.95 -8.45
CA ARG A 12 4.96 -2.89 -9.74
C ARG A 12 4.08 -1.66 -9.90
N ILE A 13 4.08 -0.75 -8.91
CA ILE A 13 3.26 0.48 -8.98
C ILE A 13 3.59 1.29 -10.22
N GLY A 14 4.88 1.46 -10.56
CA GLY A 14 5.31 2.24 -11.72
C GLY A 14 4.98 1.61 -13.09
N THR A 15 4.60 0.34 -13.13
CA THR A 15 4.26 -0.40 -14.37
C THR A 15 2.83 -0.92 -14.37
N SER A 16 2.05 -0.57 -13.35
CA SER A 16 0.66 -0.97 -13.18
C SER A 16 -0.26 -0.15 -14.08
N ASN A 17 -1.26 -0.81 -14.68
CA ASN A 17 -2.33 -0.15 -15.43
C ASN A 17 -3.49 0.33 -14.52
N TYR A 18 -3.40 0.10 -13.22
CA TYR A 18 -4.44 0.50 -12.26
C TYR A 18 -4.27 1.97 -11.86
N SER A 19 -5.28 2.79 -12.19
CA SER A 19 -5.33 4.19 -11.78
C SER A 19 -5.57 4.36 -10.28
N VAL A 20 -6.31 3.42 -9.68
CA VAL A 20 -6.58 3.35 -8.23
C VAL A 20 -6.29 1.93 -7.76
N PHE A 21 -5.54 1.80 -6.67
CA PHE A 21 -5.10 0.51 -6.13
C PHE A 21 -5.01 0.56 -4.60
N ARG A 22 -4.87 -0.60 -3.98
CA ARG A 22 -4.63 -0.72 -2.53
C ARG A 22 -3.23 -1.25 -2.26
N LEU A 23 -2.66 -0.79 -1.14
CA LEU A 23 -1.37 -1.23 -0.64
C LEU A 23 -1.49 -1.56 0.84
N ILE A 24 -0.89 -2.67 1.27
CA ILE A 24 -0.80 -3.04 2.67
C ILE A 24 0.64 -2.79 3.11
N GLY A 25 0.82 -1.94 4.10
CA GLY A 25 2.16 -1.57 4.55
C GLY A 25 2.20 -1.08 5.97
N LYS A 26 3.39 -1.15 6.56
CA LYS A 26 3.70 -0.64 7.90
C LYS A 26 4.26 0.77 7.79
N VAL A 27 3.70 1.73 8.53
CA VAL A 27 4.27 3.07 8.59
C VAL A 27 5.52 3.06 9.46
N THR A 28 6.66 3.47 8.92
CA THR A 28 7.94 3.50 9.64
C THR A 28 8.39 4.91 10.00
N ALA A 29 7.90 5.92 9.29
CA ALA A 29 8.14 7.32 9.62
C ALA A 29 7.04 8.22 9.06
N GLN A 30 6.86 9.40 9.66
CA GLN A 30 6.06 10.51 9.12
C GLN A 30 6.93 11.78 9.16
N PRO A 31 7.78 12.01 8.14
CA PRO A 31 8.75 13.11 8.16
C PRO A 31 8.10 14.50 8.15
N SER A 32 6.93 14.65 7.52
CA SER A 32 6.13 15.88 7.51
C SER A 32 4.64 15.54 7.67
N GLN A 33 3.80 16.57 7.78
CA GLN A 33 2.36 16.36 7.93
C GLN A 33 1.70 15.71 6.70
N ASP A 34 2.28 15.90 5.52
CA ASP A 34 1.79 15.44 4.22
C ASP A 34 2.64 14.30 3.61
N GLU A 35 3.65 13.80 4.33
CA GLU A 35 4.54 12.73 3.88
C GLU A 35 4.68 11.60 4.90
N ILE A 36 4.67 10.36 4.40
CA ILE A 36 4.99 9.16 5.17
C ILE A 36 6.03 8.28 4.48
N THR A 37 6.66 7.43 5.29
CA THR A 37 7.49 6.32 4.83
C THR A 37 6.79 5.01 5.18
N ILE A 38 6.64 4.13 4.19
CA ILE A 38 5.90 2.86 4.30
C ILE A 38 6.84 1.72 3.96
N GLN A 39 6.82 0.64 4.75
CA GLN A 39 7.37 -0.65 4.38
C GLN A 39 6.25 -1.58 3.93
N SER A 40 6.33 -2.11 2.70
CA SER A 40 5.29 -2.97 2.12
C SER A 40 5.86 -4.32 1.66
N PRO A 41 5.15 -5.44 1.86
CA PRO A 41 5.52 -6.75 1.33
C PRO A 41 5.64 -6.73 -0.20
N THR A 42 6.61 -7.47 -0.71
CA THR A 42 6.88 -7.67 -2.15
C THR A 42 6.88 -9.14 -2.50
N SER A 43 6.54 -9.45 -3.75
CA SER A 43 6.49 -10.83 -4.30
C SER A 43 7.80 -11.61 -4.21
N ASN A 44 8.94 -10.93 -4.00
CA ASN A 44 10.24 -11.55 -3.73
C ASN A 44 10.44 -12.03 -2.28
N GLY A 45 9.40 -11.96 -1.43
CA GLY A 45 9.45 -12.38 -0.01
C GLY A 45 10.08 -11.34 0.92
N GLY A 46 10.37 -10.14 0.42
CA GLY A 46 10.95 -9.04 1.18
C GLY A 46 9.95 -7.95 1.53
N MET A 47 10.49 -6.84 2.03
CA MET A 47 9.79 -5.59 2.24
C MET A 47 10.50 -4.50 1.44
N ILE A 48 9.76 -3.66 0.72
CA ILE A 48 10.29 -2.44 0.11
C ILE A 48 9.90 -1.22 0.93
N THR A 49 10.84 -0.30 1.10
CA THR A 49 10.58 1.00 1.72
C THR A 49 10.22 2.01 0.65
N LEU A 50 9.04 2.61 0.79
CA LEU A 50 8.52 3.70 -0.03
C LEU A 50 8.62 4.98 0.79
N SER A 51 9.49 5.90 0.38
CA SER A 51 9.75 7.17 1.08
C SER A 51 8.99 8.32 0.44
N SER A 52 8.72 9.36 1.22
CA SER A 52 8.05 10.60 0.77
C SER A 52 6.69 10.38 0.09
N VAL A 53 5.97 9.34 0.53
CA VAL A 53 4.62 9.02 0.05
C VAL A 53 3.68 10.13 0.49
N ARG A 54 3.01 10.76 -0.47
CA ARG A 54 2.08 11.87 -0.22
C ARG A 54 0.73 11.37 0.28
N VAL A 55 0.19 12.05 1.29
CA VAL A 55 -1.14 11.75 1.85
C VAL A 55 -2.08 12.94 1.65
N SER A 56 -3.34 12.66 1.31
CA SER A 56 -4.33 13.70 1.04
C SER A 56 -4.88 14.39 2.29
N GLN A 57 -4.79 13.74 3.47
CA GLN A 57 -5.30 14.25 4.73
C GLN A 57 -4.18 14.45 5.75
N LEU A 58 -4.33 15.50 6.58
CA LEU A 58 -3.48 15.78 7.73
C LEU A 58 -3.74 14.76 8.85
N THR A 59 -3.31 13.52 8.64
CA THR A 59 -3.48 12.41 9.59
C THR A 59 -2.16 12.14 10.28
N LYS A 60 -2.18 12.00 11.61
CA LYS A 60 -1.03 11.50 12.37
C LYS A 60 -1.06 9.96 12.36
N PHE A 61 -0.05 9.35 11.78
CA PHE A 61 0.08 7.89 11.74
C PHE A 61 0.80 7.37 12.97
N LYS A 62 0.41 6.18 13.43
CA LYS A 62 1.18 5.44 14.44
C LYS A 62 2.35 4.75 13.75
N ILE A 63 3.54 4.95 14.29
CA ILE A 63 4.74 4.27 13.80
C ILE A 63 4.69 2.79 14.19
N ASP A 64 5.23 1.95 13.32
CA ASP A 64 5.25 0.48 13.43
C ASP A 64 3.87 -0.19 13.43
N VAL A 65 2.85 0.52 12.96
CA VAL A 65 1.49 -0.01 12.76
C VAL A 65 1.22 -0.26 11.29
N TRP A 66 0.46 -1.33 11.03
CA TRP A 66 0.02 -1.72 9.68
C TRP A 66 -1.24 -0.98 9.26
N TYR A 67 -1.27 -0.61 7.99
CA TYR A 67 -2.38 0.09 7.38
C TYR A 67 -2.67 -0.50 5.99
N GLU A 68 -3.94 -0.41 5.59
CA GLU A 68 -4.35 -0.53 4.20
C GLU A 68 -4.56 0.87 3.62
N PHE A 69 -3.82 1.17 2.56
CA PHE A 69 -3.83 2.46 1.87
C PHE A 69 -4.60 2.33 0.57
N LEU A 70 -5.60 3.20 0.36
CA LEU A 70 -6.20 3.40 -0.95
C LEU A 70 -5.41 4.49 -1.67
N CYS A 71 -4.79 4.12 -2.80
CA CYS A 71 -3.84 4.95 -3.52
C CYS A 71 -4.32 5.25 -4.93
N ARG A 72 -3.92 6.40 -5.46
CA ARG A 72 -4.04 6.75 -6.87
C ARG A 72 -2.64 6.87 -7.49
N ALA A 73 -2.44 6.25 -8.65
CA ALA A 73 -1.22 6.44 -9.43
C ALA A 73 -1.08 7.91 -9.86
N ASN A 74 0.14 8.43 -9.89
CA ASN A 74 0.37 9.77 -10.43
C ASN A 74 0.32 9.76 -11.96
N ASP A 75 -0.44 10.69 -12.55
CA ASP A 75 -0.63 10.79 -13.99
C ASP A 75 0.60 11.42 -14.71
N THR A 76 1.62 11.89 -13.95
CA THR A 76 2.73 12.71 -14.46
C THR A 76 3.98 11.92 -14.86
N GLY A 77 3.96 10.59 -14.83
CA GLY A 77 5.10 9.74 -15.24
C GLY A 77 6.23 9.61 -14.22
N ASP A 78 6.17 10.35 -13.10
CA ASP A 78 7.05 10.14 -11.95
C ASP A 78 6.60 8.92 -11.15
N ALA A 79 7.57 8.12 -10.70
CA ALA A 79 7.34 6.95 -9.85
C ALA A 79 6.82 7.39 -8.47
N GLY A 80 5.50 7.56 -8.36
CA GLY A 80 4.84 7.99 -7.14
C GLY A 80 3.34 7.73 -7.17
N PHE A 81 2.72 7.80 -5.99
CA PHE A 81 1.29 7.68 -5.82
C PHE A 81 0.81 8.58 -4.69
N LEU A 82 -0.47 8.94 -4.74
CA LEU A 82 -1.14 9.71 -3.71
C LEU A 82 -2.04 8.80 -2.88
N VAL A 83 -1.90 8.83 -1.56
CA VAL A 83 -2.82 8.14 -0.64
C VAL A 83 -4.12 8.97 -0.52
N LEU A 84 -5.21 8.38 -0.99
CA LEU A 84 -6.56 8.95 -0.95
C LEU A 84 -7.26 8.67 0.39
N ASP A 85 -7.13 7.45 0.89
CA ASP A 85 -7.78 7.00 2.13
C ASP A 85 -6.91 5.95 2.83
N VAL A 86 -7.14 5.75 4.13
CA VAL A 86 -6.34 4.83 4.94
C VAL A 86 -7.16 4.17 6.03
N LEU A 87 -6.91 2.88 6.23
CA LEU A 87 -7.51 2.07 7.28
C LEU A 87 -6.39 1.43 8.13
N GLU A 88 -6.43 1.65 9.45
CA GLU A 88 -5.56 0.94 10.39
C GLU A 88 -5.94 -0.55 10.40
N LEU A 89 -4.95 -1.44 10.31
CA LEU A 89 -5.14 -2.89 10.41
C LEU A 89 -4.84 -3.33 11.85
N PRO A 90 -5.86 -3.49 12.70
CA PRO A 90 -5.64 -3.84 14.09
C PRO A 90 -5.11 -5.28 14.16
N LEU A 91 -3.92 -5.42 14.75
CA LEU A 91 -3.35 -6.71 15.15
C LEU A 91 -3.51 -6.84 16.66
N THR A 92 -3.74 -8.06 17.14
CA THR A 92 -3.77 -8.34 18.59
C THR A 92 -2.36 -8.29 19.18
N ASP A 93 -2.25 -8.13 20.50
CA ASP A 93 -0.94 -8.02 21.16
C ASP A 93 -0.09 -9.28 20.92
N GLY A 94 1.11 -9.08 20.37
CA GLY A 94 2.05 -10.16 20.03
C GLY A 94 1.79 -10.82 18.67
N GLU A 95 0.74 -10.42 17.95
CA GLU A 95 0.46 -10.87 16.59
C GLU A 95 1.31 -10.11 15.57
N GLN A 96 1.71 -10.81 14.51
CA GLN A 96 2.41 -10.20 13.37
C GLN A 96 1.69 -10.53 12.08
N LEU A 97 1.64 -9.56 11.17
CA LEU A 97 1.10 -9.77 9.84
C LEU A 97 2.00 -10.74 9.05
N SER A 98 1.40 -11.78 8.48
CA SER A 98 2.12 -12.71 7.60
C SER A 98 2.45 -12.03 6.26
N ILE A 99 3.74 -11.83 6.00
CA ILE A 99 4.25 -11.30 4.72
C ILE A 99 3.82 -12.21 3.56
N ASP A 100 4.03 -13.53 3.71
CA ASP A 100 3.66 -14.52 2.69
C ASP A 100 2.16 -14.48 2.37
N GLY A 101 1.32 -14.28 3.39
CA GLY A 101 -0.13 -14.14 3.22
C GLY A 101 -0.50 -12.92 2.38
N VAL A 102 0.14 -11.77 2.63
CA VAL A 102 -0.08 -10.54 1.85
C VAL A 102 0.38 -10.72 0.40
N VAL A 103 1.56 -11.31 0.20
CA VAL A 103 2.10 -11.58 -1.14
C VAL A 103 1.23 -12.55 -1.91
N ALA A 104 0.78 -13.64 -1.28
CA ALA A 104 -0.14 -14.58 -1.89
C ALA A 104 -1.46 -13.90 -2.30
N LEU A 105 -2.00 -13.05 -1.44
CA LEU A 105 -3.20 -12.26 -1.75
C LEU A 105 -2.97 -11.35 -2.96
N GLN A 106 -1.89 -10.57 -2.99
CA GLN A 106 -1.55 -9.70 -4.14
C GLN A 106 -1.52 -10.49 -5.45
N ASN A 107 -0.77 -11.60 -5.47
CA ASN A 107 -0.64 -12.47 -6.64
C ASN A 107 -1.98 -13.08 -7.10
N LEU A 108 -2.83 -13.48 -6.15
CA LEU A 108 -4.16 -14.02 -6.47
C LEU A 108 -5.07 -12.94 -7.04
N THR A 109 -5.08 -11.73 -6.46
CA THR A 109 -5.92 -10.63 -6.97
C THR A 109 -5.52 -10.18 -8.36
N GLU A 110 -4.25 -10.30 -8.71
CA GLU A 110 -3.79 -10.05 -10.06
C GLU A 110 -4.18 -11.15 -11.04
N LYS A 111 -4.06 -12.42 -10.63
CA LYS A 111 -4.33 -13.57 -11.49
C LYS A 111 -5.82 -13.77 -11.78
N PHE A 112 -6.68 -13.38 -10.83
CA PHE A 112 -8.12 -13.58 -10.89
C PHE A 112 -8.88 -12.25 -10.72
N PRO A 113 -8.73 -11.29 -11.65
CA PRO A 113 -9.36 -9.97 -11.55
C PRO A 113 -10.90 -10.02 -11.57
N GLU A 114 -11.50 -11.11 -12.07
CA GLU A 114 -12.94 -11.35 -12.08
C GLU A 114 -13.53 -11.67 -10.70
N MET A 115 -12.70 -12.08 -9.74
CA MET A 115 -13.14 -12.39 -8.38
C MET A 115 -13.13 -11.17 -7.45
N TYR A 116 -12.74 -10.00 -7.95
CA TYR A 116 -12.48 -8.79 -7.17
C TYR A 116 -13.27 -7.56 -7.63
#